data_AF-A0A958TLV5-F1
#
_entry.id   AF-A0A958TLV5-F1
#
_cell.length_a   1.000
_cell.length_b   1.000
_cell.length_c   1.000
_cell.angle_alpha   90.00
_cell.angle_beta   90.00
_cell.angle_gamma   90.00
#
_symmetry.space_group_name_H-M   'P 1'
#
loop_
_entity.id
_entity.type
_entity.pdbx_description
1 polymer ?
#
loop_
_entity_poly.entity_id
_entity_poly.type
_entity_poly.pdbx_seq_one_letter_code
_entity_poly.pdbx_strand_id
1 'polypeptide(L)'
;MDTFNFWDFGVIDFIDVFLVAILLYYIYKLIKGTVAINIFIGIIIIFFAWKLTVFLKMQLLSQIFSGFMDVGIIALIVVFQPEIRKFLLMVGSTNLSGKRKFFSKMKFLKTEEQTQTDIDALIAACNKMGSTKTGALIVLERSNNLDFLTSTGDEMNINVTQPIIESIFFKNSPLHDGAIVIENNVVKATRVILPVNNEKNIPQRFGLRHRAAVGITEKTDALAVVVSEETGQISYIKNGEFVMFKDTIELAELIKEDLA
;
A
#
# COMPACT_ATOMS: atom_id res chain seq x y z
N MET A 1 3.61 44.04 -28.49
CA MET A 1 4.64 43.00 -28.63
C MET A 1 5.37 42.98 -27.31
N ASP A 2 4.88 42.18 -26.38
CA ASP A 2 5.48 42.07 -25.06
C ASP A 2 6.60 41.04 -25.18
N THR A 3 7.82 41.56 -25.20
CA THR A 3 9.04 40.77 -25.25
C THR A 3 9.12 39.92 -23.99
N PHE A 4 9.19 38.61 -24.19
CA PHE A 4 9.44 37.62 -23.17
C PHE A 4 10.70 37.97 -22.36
N ASN A 5 10.53 38.49 -21.14
CA ASN A 5 11.59 38.61 -20.14
C ASN A 5 11.87 37.22 -19.54
N PHE A 6 12.68 36.43 -20.24
CA PHE A 6 13.17 35.12 -19.76
C PHE A 6 14.29 35.22 -18.70
N TRP A 7 14.65 36.42 -18.25
CA TRP A 7 15.91 36.70 -17.52
C TRP A 7 15.77 37.18 -16.07
N ASP A 8 14.56 37.25 -15.52
CA ASP A 8 14.36 37.46 -14.07
C ASP A 8 13.98 36.14 -13.39
N PHE A 9 14.77 35.09 -13.62
CA PHE A 9 14.58 33.81 -12.92
C PHE A 9 15.08 33.96 -11.48
N GLY A 10 14.16 34.27 -10.56
CA GLY A 10 14.46 34.44 -9.15
C GLY A 10 14.64 33.10 -8.44
N VAL A 11 15.22 33.14 -7.23
CA VAL A 11 15.27 31.98 -6.33
C VAL A 11 13.86 31.45 -6.02
N ILE A 12 12.85 32.33 -6.04
CA ILE A 12 11.44 31.98 -5.85
C ILE A 12 10.92 31.15 -7.03
N ASP A 13 11.22 31.52 -8.28
CA ASP A 13 10.80 30.75 -9.47
C ASP A 13 11.48 29.38 -9.50
N PHE A 14 12.73 29.30 -9.05
CA PHE A 14 13.42 28.01 -8.91
C PHE A 14 12.73 27.13 -7.86
N ILE A 15 12.39 27.67 -6.69
CA ILE A 15 11.68 26.94 -5.63
C ILE A 15 10.30 26.51 -6.11
N ASP A 16 9.58 27.37 -6.84
CA ASP A 16 8.25 27.07 -7.37
C ASP A 16 8.29 25.94 -8.40
N VAL A 17 9.18 26.04 -9.40
CA VAL A 17 9.37 24.97 -10.39
C VAL A 17 9.81 23.66 -9.73
N PHE A 18 10.68 23.72 -8.73
CA PHE A 18 11.11 22.56 -7.97
C PHE A 18 9.96 21.92 -7.18
N LEU A 19 9.13 22.72 -6.52
CA LEU A 19 7.93 22.25 -5.82
C LEU A 19 6.91 21.62 -6.78
N VAL A 20 6.66 22.27 -7.91
CA VAL A 20 5.78 21.75 -8.97
C VAL A 20 6.34 20.44 -9.53
N ALA A 21 7.66 20.34 -9.75
CA ALA A 21 8.28 19.10 -10.21
C ALA A 21 8.11 17.95 -9.21
N ILE A 22 8.29 18.21 -7.90
CA ILE A 22 8.03 17.24 -6.84
C ILE A 22 6.55 16.84 -6.83
N LEU A 23 5.64 17.82 -6.88
CA LEU A 23 4.21 17.57 -6.90
C LEU A 23 3.81 16.69 -8.09
N LEU A 24 4.28 17.02 -9.29
CA LEU A 24 4.05 16.23 -10.50
C LEU A 24 4.65 14.82 -10.39
N TYR A 25 5.83 14.66 -9.80
CA TYR A 25 6.43 13.35 -9.55
C TYR A 25 5.55 12.49 -8.64
N TYR A 26 5.03 13.06 -7.55
CA TYR A 26 4.13 12.33 -6.64
C TYR A 26 2.79 12.01 -7.30
N ILE A 27 2.20 12.91 -8.08
CA ILE A 27 0.99 12.66 -8.87
C ILE A 27 1.23 11.51 -9.86
N TYR A 28 2.35 11.54 -10.59
CA TYR A 28 2.72 10.45 -11.50
C TYR A 28 2.88 9.13 -10.75
N LYS A 29 3.61 9.10 -9.63
CA LYS A 29 3.80 7.91 -8.80
C LYS A 29 2.47 7.35 -8.28
N LEU A 30 1.53 8.22 -7.92
CA LEU A 30 0.21 7.85 -7.40
C LEU A 30 -0.67 7.18 -8.46
N ILE A 31 -0.58 7.65 -9.71
CA ILE A 31 -1.42 7.17 -10.82
C ILE A 31 -0.76 5.99 -11.56
N LYS A 32 0.58 5.85 -11.50
CA LYS A 32 1.32 4.81 -12.21
C LYS A 32 0.89 3.40 -11.76
N GLY A 33 0.55 2.56 -12.73
CA GLY A 33 0.09 1.18 -12.49
C GLY A 33 -1.41 1.05 -12.24
N THR A 34 -2.16 2.15 -12.21
CA THR A 34 -3.63 2.14 -12.13
C THR A 34 -4.27 2.28 -13.52
N VAL A 35 -5.54 1.91 -13.64
CA VAL A 35 -6.33 2.11 -14.88
C VAL A 35 -6.39 3.60 -15.27
N ALA A 36 -6.24 4.52 -14.31
CA ALA A 36 -6.30 5.95 -14.56
C ALA A 36 -5.22 6.45 -15.53
N ILE A 37 -4.07 5.78 -15.67
CA ILE A 37 -3.07 6.15 -16.70
C ILE A 37 -3.61 5.95 -18.13
N ASN A 38 -4.35 4.86 -18.35
CA ASN A 38 -4.94 4.55 -19.66
C ASN A 38 -6.07 5.52 -19.99
N ILE A 39 -6.87 5.88 -18.98
CA ILE A 39 -7.94 6.89 -19.10
C ILE A 39 -7.34 8.25 -19.45
N PHE A 40 -6.28 8.67 -18.77
CA PHE A 40 -5.60 9.93 -19.04
C PHE A 40 -5.05 10.01 -20.48
N ILE A 41 -4.41 8.93 -20.95
CA ILE A 41 -3.95 8.82 -22.35
C ILE A 41 -5.14 8.90 -23.32
N GLY A 42 -6.25 8.23 -23.02
CA GLY A 42 -7.48 8.29 -23.82
C GLY A 42 -8.05 9.71 -23.94
N ILE A 43 -8.09 10.45 -22.83
CA ILE A 43 -8.54 11.85 -22.81
C ILE A 43 -7.62 12.72 -23.68
N ILE A 44 -6.30 12.55 -23.58
CA ILE A 44 -5.33 13.28 -24.40
C ILE A 44 -5.56 13.00 -25.90
N ILE A 45 -5.80 11.75 -26.28
CA ILE A 45 -6.08 11.38 -27.68
C ILE A 45 -7.36 12.05 -28.17
N ILE A 46 -8.44 12.02 -27.39
CA ILE A 46 -9.71 12.67 -27.73
C ILE A 46 -9.52 14.19 -27.87
N PHE A 47 -8.76 14.81 -26.96
CA PHE A 47 -8.43 16.23 -27.02
C PHE A 47 -7.68 16.60 -28.30
N PHE A 48 -6.67 15.81 -28.69
CA PHE A 48 -5.96 16.02 -29.95
C PHE A 48 -6.85 15.81 -31.17
N ALA A 49 -7.73 14.81 -31.15
CA ALA A 49 -8.70 14.58 -32.22
C ALA A 49 -9.67 15.76 -32.39
N TRP A 50 -10.17 16.32 -31.28
CA TRP A 50 -10.97 17.54 -31.31
C TRP A 50 -10.18 18.74 -31.85
N LYS A 51 -8.94 18.94 -31.37
CA LYS A 51 -8.10 20.05 -31.86
C LYS A 51 -7.82 19.93 -33.35
N LEU A 52 -7.64 18.71 -33.86
CA LEU A 52 -7.45 18.42 -35.28
C LEU A 52 -8.70 18.77 -36.10
N THR A 53 -9.90 18.48 -35.60
CA THR A 53 -11.15 18.77 -36.34
C THR A 53 -11.44 20.27 -36.40
N VAL A 54 -11.09 21.01 -35.34
CA VAL A 54 -11.13 22.48 -35.33
C VAL A 54 -10.10 23.05 -36.31
N PHE A 55 -8.87 22.52 -36.32
CA PHE A 55 -7.80 22.94 -37.23
C PHE A 55 -8.18 22.72 -38.70
N LEU A 56 -8.80 21.56 -39.02
CA LEU A 56 -9.30 21.22 -40.35
C LEU A 56 -10.63 21.90 -40.71
N LYS A 57 -11.20 22.72 -39.81
CA LYS A 57 -12.49 23.43 -39.98
C LYS A 57 -13.68 22.49 -40.23
N MET A 58 -13.68 21.29 -39.66
CA MET A 58 -14.77 20.33 -39.79
C MET A 58 -15.96 20.74 -38.89
N GLN A 59 -16.95 21.44 -39.45
CA GLN A 59 -18.05 22.04 -38.67
C GLN A 59 -18.84 21.03 -37.83
N LEU A 60 -19.40 19.97 -38.43
CA LEU A 60 -20.22 18.99 -37.71
C LEU A 60 -19.43 18.25 -36.62
N LEU A 61 -18.24 17.76 -36.97
CA LEU A 61 -17.43 16.96 -36.06
C LEU A 61 -16.86 17.80 -34.92
N SER A 62 -16.48 19.05 -35.19
CA SER A 62 -16.07 19.99 -34.15
C SER A 62 -17.21 20.32 -33.19
N GLN A 63 -18.45 20.49 -33.67
CA GLN A 63 -19.60 20.74 -32.80
C GLN A 63 -19.91 19.57 -31.89
N ILE A 64 -19.88 18.33 -32.41
CA ILE A 64 -20.08 17.13 -31.60
C ILE A 64 -19.02 17.05 -30.51
N PHE A 65 -17.74 17.14 -30.87
CA PHE A 65 -16.66 17.06 -29.89
C PHE A 65 -16.68 18.22 -28.89
N SER A 66 -17.02 19.45 -29.30
CA SER A 66 -17.17 20.58 -28.37
C SER A 66 -18.26 20.29 -27.32
N GLY A 67 -19.43 19.75 -27.73
CA GLY A 67 -20.46 19.34 -26.78
C GLY A 67 -20.00 18.24 -25.81
N PHE A 68 -19.18 17.30 -26.26
CA PHE A 68 -18.53 16.33 -25.37
C PHE A 68 -17.53 16.98 -24.40
N MET A 69 -16.77 17.99 -24.85
CA MET A 69 -15.83 18.73 -23.99
C MET A 69 -16.57 19.55 -22.92
N ASP A 70 -17.74 20.11 -23.23
CA ASP A 70 -18.56 20.89 -22.29
C ASP A 70 -18.99 20.05 -21.07
N VAL A 71 -19.34 18.78 -21.28
CA VAL A 71 -19.65 17.81 -20.19
C VAL A 71 -18.40 17.08 -19.68
N GLY A 72 -17.27 17.25 -20.37
CA GLY A 72 -16.03 16.52 -20.14
C GLY A 72 -15.47 16.67 -18.73
N ILE A 73 -15.59 17.84 -18.12
CA ILE A 73 -15.14 18.08 -16.73
C ILE A 73 -15.94 17.23 -15.74
N ILE A 74 -17.26 17.13 -15.93
CA ILE A 74 -18.12 16.32 -15.04
C ILE A 74 -17.78 14.84 -15.20
N ALA A 75 -17.64 14.36 -16.43
CA ALA A 75 -17.23 12.98 -16.71
C ALA A 75 -15.86 12.67 -16.11
N LEU A 76 -14.90 13.60 -16.22
CA LEU A 76 -13.58 13.50 -15.60
C LEU A 76 -13.69 13.33 -14.08
N ILE A 77 -14.47 14.17 -13.40
CA ILE A 77 -14.65 14.09 -11.94
C ILE A 77 -15.25 12.73 -11.53
N VAL A 78 -16.26 12.24 -12.25
CA VAL A 78 -16.90 10.95 -11.96
C VAL A 78 -15.93 9.80 -12.15
N VAL A 79 -15.13 9.82 -13.22
CA VAL A 79 -14.15 8.77 -13.51
C VAL A 79 -13.01 8.77 -12.48
N PHE A 80 -12.53 9.95 -12.08
CA PHE A 80 -11.47 10.12 -11.08
C PHE A 80 -11.99 10.14 -9.62
N GLN A 81 -13.29 9.92 -9.40
CA GLN A 81 -13.90 9.94 -8.07
C GLN A 81 -13.23 8.94 -7.10
N PRO A 82 -12.90 7.69 -7.51
CA PRO A 82 -12.22 6.74 -6.62
C PRO A 82 -10.84 7.21 -6.16
N GLU A 83 -10.06 7.82 -7.06
CA GLU A 83 -8.71 8.34 -6.80
C GLU A 83 -8.78 9.55 -5.86
N ILE A 84 -9.70 10.49 -6.13
CA ILE A 84 -9.93 11.66 -5.26
C ILE A 84 -10.29 11.19 -3.84
N ARG A 85 -11.18 10.19 -3.72
CA ARG A 85 -11.54 9.60 -2.42
C ARG A 85 -10.33 8.98 -1.73
N LYS A 86 -9.53 8.18 -2.46
CA LYS A 86 -8.31 7.54 -1.92
C LYS A 86 -7.30 8.57 -1.43
N PHE A 87 -7.09 9.65 -2.19
CA PHE A 87 -6.22 10.75 -1.81
C PHE A 87 -6.71 11.46 -0.55
N LEU A 88 -8.00 11.83 -0.49
CA LEU A 88 -8.57 12.49 0.69
C LEU A 88 -8.48 11.62 1.95
N LEU A 89 -8.69 10.30 1.80
CA LEU A 89 -8.51 9.35 2.91
C LEU A 89 -7.06 9.27 3.35
N MET A 90 -6.08 9.32 2.44
CA MET A 90 -4.66 9.33 2.78
C MET A 90 -4.23 10.63 3.48
N VAL A 91 -4.77 11.79 3.06
CA VAL A 91 -4.51 13.08 3.71
C VAL A 91 -5.19 13.14 5.08
N GLY A 92 -6.43 12.67 5.17
CA GLY A 92 -7.25 12.68 6.38
C GLY A 92 -6.95 11.57 7.39
N SER A 93 -6.35 10.44 6.98
CA SER A 93 -5.90 9.37 7.88
C SER A 93 -4.61 9.69 8.61
N THR A 94 -4.12 10.93 8.52
CA THR A 94 -3.11 11.41 9.44
C THR A 94 -3.68 11.40 10.86
N ASN A 95 -3.36 10.34 11.59
CA ASN A 95 -3.43 10.24 13.04
C ASN A 95 -3.08 11.59 13.67
N LEU A 96 -4.09 12.39 14.06
CA LEU A 96 -3.88 13.62 14.83
C LEU A 96 -3.31 13.31 16.23
N SER A 97 -3.33 12.04 16.66
CA SER A 97 -2.56 11.54 17.80
C SER A 97 -1.04 11.49 17.55
N GLY A 98 -0.60 11.62 16.29
CA GLY A 98 0.80 11.73 15.87
C GLY A 98 1.45 13.08 16.17
N LYS A 99 0.70 14.10 16.65
CA LYS A 99 1.32 15.35 17.13
C LYS A 99 2.25 15.15 18.33
N ARG A 100 2.12 14.05 19.09
CA ARG A 100 3.16 13.64 20.07
C ARG A 100 4.40 13.02 19.43
N LYS A 101 4.28 12.31 18.30
CA LYS A 101 5.43 11.75 17.55
C LYS A 101 6.25 12.83 16.84
N PHE A 102 5.62 13.90 16.34
CA PHE A 102 6.35 15.02 15.70
C PHE A 102 7.18 15.84 16.70
N PHE A 103 6.69 16.05 17.93
CA PHE A 103 7.49 16.64 19.01
C PHE A 103 8.55 15.68 19.59
N SER A 104 8.35 14.37 19.47
CA SER A 104 9.37 13.37 19.86
C SER A 104 10.58 13.38 18.90
N LYS A 105 10.41 13.82 17.65
CA LYS A 105 11.51 14.01 16.68
C LYS A 105 12.48 15.14 17.05
N MET A 106 12.18 15.99 18.03
CA MET A 106 13.16 16.95 18.59
C MET A 106 14.00 16.40 19.74
N LYS A 107 13.78 15.14 20.16
CA LYS A 107 14.69 14.40 21.05
C LYS A 107 15.72 13.53 20.31
N PHE A 108 15.99 13.85 19.03
CA PHE A 108 16.88 13.12 18.12
C PHE A 108 18.37 13.33 18.40
N LEU A 109 18.76 13.31 19.69
CA LEU A 109 20.16 13.49 20.12
C LEU A 109 20.63 12.42 21.13
N LYS A 110 19.89 11.31 21.29
CA LYS A 110 20.42 10.14 22.02
C LYS A 110 19.99 8.83 21.36
N THR A 111 21.02 8.19 20.81
CA THR A 111 21.15 6.74 20.60
C THR A 111 20.37 6.15 19.44
N GLU A 112 21.14 5.71 18.46
CA GLU A 112 20.84 4.64 17.52
C GLU A 112 20.30 3.42 18.28
N GLU A 113 18.97 3.26 18.36
CA GLU A 113 18.38 1.94 18.55
C GLU A 113 17.48 1.66 17.36
N GLN A 114 17.93 0.69 16.57
CA GLN A 114 17.24 0.08 15.45
C GLN A 114 15.83 -0.33 15.87
N THR A 115 14.81 0.44 15.47
CA THR A 115 13.42 -0.02 15.38
C THR A 115 13.27 -0.95 14.18
N GLN A 116 14.08 -2.01 14.11
CA GLN A 116 13.88 -3.11 13.18
C GLN A 116 13.01 -4.12 13.92
N THR A 117 11.86 -4.46 13.33
CA THR A 117 11.08 -5.63 13.77
C THR A 117 12.03 -6.81 13.87
N ASP A 118 11.95 -7.59 14.95
CA ASP A 118 12.79 -8.76 15.17
C ASP A 118 12.37 -9.87 14.19
N ILE A 119 12.89 -9.78 12.97
CA ILE A 119 12.59 -10.70 11.88
C ILE A 119 13.11 -12.09 12.22
N ASP A 120 14.19 -12.19 12.97
CA ASP A 120 14.79 -13.47 13.33
C ASP A 120 13.85 -14.22 14.28
N ALA A 121 13.25 -13.53 15.26
CA ALA A 121 12.20 -14.11 16.12
C ALA A 121 10.92 -14.49 15.34
N LEU A 122 10.52 -13.67 14.36
CA LEU A 122 9.37 -13.98 13.49
C LEU A 122 9.60 -15.24 12.66
N ILE A 123 10.77 -15.36 12.04
CA ILE A 123 11.14 -16.52 11.21
C ILE A 123 11.30 -17.77 12.07
N ALA A 124 11.87 -17.66 13.28
CA ALA A 124 11.95 -18.75 14.24
C ALA A 124 10.56 -19.27 14.63
N ALA A 125 9.62 -18.38 14.92
CA ALA A 125 8.23 -18.74 15.20
C ALA A 125 7.55 -19.41 14.00
N CYS A 126 7.72 -18.86 12.78
CA CYS A 126 7.18 -19.45 11.56
C CYS A 126 7.72 -20.86 11.30
N ASN A 127 9.03 -21.09 11.52
CA ASN A 127 9.63 -22.42 11.39
C ASN A 127 9.07 -23.41 12.42
N LYS A 128 8.93 -22.97 13.67
CA LYS A 128 8.34 -23.80 14.72
C LYS A 128 6.90 -24.17 14.38
N MET A 129 6.07 -23.21 13.99
CA MET A 129 4.69 -23.42 13.57
C MET A 129 4.59 -24.31 12.31
N GLY A 130 5.52 -24.17 11.37
CA GLY A 130 5.60 -25.04 10.20
C GLY A 130 5.85 -26.50 10.59
N SER A 131 6.77 -26.74 11.54
CA SER A 131 7.06 -28.10 12.05
C SER A 131 5.85 -28.74 12.76
N THR A 132 5.00 -27.95 13.41
CA THR A 132 3.80 -28.43 14.10
C THR A 132 2.53 -28.35 13.25
N LYS A 133 2.64 -27.90 12.00
CA LYS A 133 1.51 -27.61 11.10
C LYS A 133 0.45 -26.74 11.78
N THR A 134 0.93 -25.67 12.42
CA THR A 134 0.09 -24.62 13.01
C THR A 134 -0.06 -23.52 11.99
N GLY A 135 -1.31 -23.23 11.59
CA GLY A 135 -1.59 -22.18 10.63
C GLY A 135 -1.37 -20.79 11.23
N ALA A 136 -0.69 -19.92 10.50
CA ALA A 136 -0.44 -18.55 10.92
C ALA A 136 -0.61 -17.57 9.75
N LEU A 137 -1.05 -16.35 10.07
CA LEU A 137 -1.21 -15.26 9.13
C LEU A 137 -0.72 -13.97 9.77
N ILE A 138 0.46 -13.53 9.36
CA ILE A 138 1.17 -12.39 9.94
C ILE A 138 1.23 -11.30 8.89
N VAL A 139 0.69 -10.13 9.21
CA VAL A 139 0.74 -8.93 8.35
C VAL A 139 1.71 -7.93 8.96
N LEU A 140 2.67 -7.48 8.15
CA LEU A 140 3.67 -6.49 8.53
C LEU A 140 3.28 -5.15 7.91
N GLU A 141 3.02 -4.17 8.77
CA GLU A 141 2.72 -2.80 8.38
C GLU A 141 3.99 -2.12 7.83
N ARG A 142 3.83 -1.37 6.73
CA ARG A 142 4.92 -0.59 6.09
C ARG A 142 4.61 0.90 6.13
N SER A 143 4.41 1.52 4.97
CA SER A 143 4.15 2.96 4.86
C SER A 143 2.68 3.30 5.00
N ASN A 144 1.78 2.41 4.56
CA ASN A 144 0.36 2.57 4.81
C ASN A 144 -0.02 2.00 6.18
N ASN A 145 -0.70 2.83 6.96
CA ASN A 145 -1.22 2.44 8.25
C ASN A 145 -2.43 1.49 8.09
N LEU A 146 -2.43 0.40 8.86
CA LEU A 146 -3.46 -0.64 8.86
C LEU A 146 -4.50 -0.49 9.99
N ASP A 147 -4.59 0.69 10.63
CA ASP A 147 -5.53 0.98 11.74
C ASP A 147 -7.01 0.71 11.38
N PHE A 148 -7.38 0.77 10.09
CA PHE A 148 -8.73 0.42 9.64
C PHE A 148 -9.06 -1.08 9.75
N LEU A 149 -8.04 -1.93 9.90
CA LEU A 149 -8.17 -3.37 10.11
C LEU A 149 -8.06 -3.74 11.59
N THR A 150 -7.24 -3.03 12.36
CA THR A 150 -7.05 -3.31 13.79
C THR A 150 -8.36 -3.22 14.57
N SER A 151 -9.30 -2.35 14.16
CA SER A 151 -10.63 -2.25 14.77
C SER A 151 -11.52 -3.49 14.62
N THR A 152 -11.18 -4.42 13.72
CA THR A 152 -11.93 -5.68 13.53
C THR A 152 -11.47 -6.80 14.46
N GLY A 153 -10.29 -6.67 15.04
CA GLY A 153 -9.67 -7.64 15.93
C GLY A 153 -9.60 -7.14 17.37
N ASP A 154 -8.77 -7.81 18.15
CA ASP A 154 -8.48 -7.44 19.53
C ASP A 154 -7.18 -6.61 19.55
N GLU A 155 -7.27 -5.35 19.99
CA GLU A 155 -6.13 -4.43 20.08
C GLU A 155 -5.11 -4.93 21.10
N MET A 156 -3.84 -4.89 20.72
CA MET A 156 -2.71 -5.37 21.51
C MET A 156 -1.60 -4.33 21.50
N ASN A 157 -0.77 -4.34 22.54
CA ASN A 157 0.44 -3.53 22.59
C ASN A 157 1.55 -4.36 23.23
N ILE A 158 1.98 -5.39 22.48
CA ILE A 158 2.88 -6.43 22.97
C ILE A 158 4.08 -6.52 22.03
N ASN A 159 5.29 -6.54 22.58
CA ASN A 159 6.50 -6.70 21.78
C ASN A 159 6.52 -8.06 21.08
N VAL A 160 6.98 -8.06 19.83
CA VAL A 160 7.15 -9.28 19.06
C VAL A 160 8.28 -10.10 19.67
N THR A 161 7.94 -11.32 20.08
CA THR A 161 8.89 -12.35 20.49
C THR A 161 8.36 -13.68 19.98
N GLN A 162 9.26 -14.65 19.77
CA GLN A 162 8.89 -15.98 19.29
C GLN A 162 7.77 -16.64 20.14
N PRO A 163 7.85 -16.69 21.49
CA PRO A 163 6.81 -17.30 22.30
C PRO A 163 5.44 -16.64 22.17
N ILE A 164 5.42 -15.32 21.92
CA ILE A 164 4.16 -14.57 21.79
C ILE A 164 3.49 -14.89 20.46
N ILE A 165 4.22 -14.93 19.36
CA ILE A 165 3.66 -15.35 18.06
C ILE A 165 3.11 -16.77 18.15
N GLU A 166 3.90 -17.71 18.71
CA GLU A 166 3.47 -19.09 18.89
C GLU A 166 2.22 -19.23 19.77
N SER A 167 2.13 -18.42 20.84
CA SER A 167 0.99 -18.44 21.76
C SER A 167 -0.28 -17.86 21.12
N ILE A 168 -0.15 -16.83 20.27
CA ILE A 168 -1.29 -16.27 19.55
C ILE A 168 -1.90 -17.30 18.61
N PHE A 169 -1.07 -17.99 17.81
CA PHE A 169 -1.54 -18.97 16.82
C PHE A 169 -1.75 -20.38 17.38
N PHE A 170 -1.60 -20.58 18.69
CA PHE A 170 -1.89 -21.87 19.31
C PHE A 170 -3.34 -22.29 19.05
N LYS A 171 -3.57 -23.53 18.58
CA LYS A 171 -4.88 -24.00 18.07
C LYS A 171 -6.06 -23.83 19.04
N ASN A 172 -5.81 -23.80 20.34
CA ASN A 172 -6.86 -23.64 21.35
C ASN A 172 -6.91 -22.21 21.95
N SER A 173 -6.07 -21.30 21.46
CA SER A 173 -6.05 -19.90 21.90
C SER A 173 -7.23 -19.15 21.29
N PRO A 174 -7.98 -18.31 22.02
CA PRO A 174 -9.01 -17.46 21.41
C PRO A 174 -8.48 -16.51 20.32
N LEU A 175 -7.16 -16.26 20.30
CA LEU A 175 -6.52 -15.28 19.42
C LEU A 175 -6.08 -15.85 18.05
N HIS A 176 -6.13 -17.17 17.85
CA HIS A 176 -5.52 -17.83 16.68
C HIS A 176 -6.33 -17.69 15.38
N ASP A 177 -7.59 -17.27 15.48
CA ASP A 177 -8.52 -17.23 14.36
C ASP A 177 -8.52 -15.88 13.66
N GLY A 178 -7.54 -15.66 12.80
CA GLY A 178 -7.41 -14.45 12.00
C GLY A 178 -5.97 -14.10 11.71
N ALA A 179 -5.75 -12.83 11.37
CA ALA A 179 -4.42 -12.28 11.19
C ALA A 179 -3.90 -11.58 12.45
N ILE A 180 -2.59 -11.50 12.59
CA ILE A 180 -1.93 -10.54 13.46
C ILE A 180 -1.36 -9.40 12.61
N VAL A 181 -1.40 -8.18 13.14
CA VAL A 181 -0.79 -7.00 12.53
C VAL A 181 0.39 -6.54 13.38
N ILE A 182 1.56 -6.43 12.77
CA ILE A 182 2.80 -6.01 13.42
C ILE A 182 3.27 -4.68 12.84
N GLU A 183 3.57 -3.73 13.71
CA GLU A 183 4.17 -2.43 13.38
C GLU A 183 5.36 -2.19 14.32
N ASN A 184 6.55 -1.85 13.79
CA ASN A 184 7.71 -1.45 14.59
C ASN A 184 8.04 -2.40 15.77
N ASN A 185 8.11 -3.71 15.51
CA ASN A 185 8.34 -4.75 16.53
C ASN A 185 7.22 -4.92 17.59
N VAL A 186 6.03 -4.38 17.36
CA VAL A 186 4.87 -4.49 18.26
C VAL A 186 3.71 -5.15 17.54
N VAL A 187 3.09 -6.16 18.17
CA VAL A 187 1.81 -6.72 17.74
C VAL A 187 0.72 -5.72 18.13
N LYS A 188 0.15 -5.07 17.11
CA LYS A 188 -0.83 -3.99 17.21
C LYS A 188 -2.25 -4.51 17.40
N ALA A 189 -2.56 -5.63 16.77
CA ALA A 189 -3.83 -6.33 16.92
C ALA A 189 -3.69 -7.82 16.57
N THR A 190 -4.56 -8.63 17.17
CA THR A 190 -4.73 -10.06 16.88
C THR A 190 -6.16 -10.33 16.41
N ARG A 191 -6.43 -11.51 15.85
CA ARG A 191 -7.78 -11.89 15.38
C ARG A 191 -8.35 -10.93 14.34
N VAL A 192 -7.48 -10.26 13.58
CA VAL A 192 -7.87 -9.28 12.57
C VAL A 192 -8.50 -9.98 11.39
N ILE A 193 -9.67 -9.49 10.96
CA ILE A 193 -10.38 -10.01 9.81
C ILE A 193 -9.89 -9.28 8.57
N LEU A 194 -9.26 -10.02 7.65
CA LEU A 194 -8.73 -9.46 6.41
C LEU A 194 -9.72 -9.64 5.25
N PRO A 195 -9.74 -8.70 4.29
CA PRO A 195 -10.51 -8.85 3.07
C PRO A 195 -9.94 -9.99 2.22
N VAL A 196 -10.77 -10.97 1.88
CA VAL A 196 -10.39 -12.08 0.99
C VAL A 196 -10.64 -11.68 -0.45
N ASN A 197 -9.64 -11.81 -1.32
CA ASN A 197 -9.84 -11.64 -2.77
C ASN A 197 -10.23 -12.99 -3.41
N ASN A 198 -11.38 -13.02 -4.09
CA ASN A 198 -11.88 -14.18 -4.84
C ASN A 198 -11.70 -14.04 -6.36
N GLU A 199 -11.25 -12.88 -6.86
CA GLU A 199 -11.14 -12.58 -8.30
C GLU A 199 -9.82 -13.09 -8.90
N LYS A 200 -8.78 -13.20 -8.09
CA LYS A 200 -7.48 -13.73 -8.52
C LYS A 200 -7.54 -15.27 -8.56
N ASN A 201 -7.12 -15.86 -9.67
CA ASN A 201 -6.99 -17.33 -9.83
C ASN A 201 -5.85 -17.87 -8.95
N ILE A 202 -6.09 -17.92 -7.64
CA ILE A 202 -5.20 -18.60 -6.68
C ILE A 202 -5.48 -20.11 -6.78
N PRO A 203 -4.44 -20.95 -6.97
CA PRO A 203 -4.62 -22.39 -6.99
C PRO A 203 -5.43 -22.91 -5.80
N GLN A 204 -6.36 -23.85 -6.02
CA GLN A 204 -7.26 -24.37 -4.97
C GLN A 204 -6.53 -24.97 -3.76
N ARG A 205 -5.26 -25.39 -3.93
CA ARG A 205 -4.39 -25.86 -2.84
C ARG A 205 -4.10 -24.82 -1.75
N PHE A 206 -4.37 -23.54 -2.00
CA PHE A 206 -4.14 -22.48 -1.03
C PHE A 206 -5.43 -22.15 -0.28
N GLY A 207 -5.41 -22.32 1.04
CA GLY A 207 -6.53 -22.04 1.94
C GLY A 207 -6.86 -20.56 2.13
N LEU A 208 -7.81 -20.28 3.03
CA LEU A 208 -8.34 -18.93 3.29
C LEU A 208 -7.28 -17.93 3.77
N ARG A 209 -6.32 -18.36 4.61
CA ARG A 209 -5.22 -17.49 5.08
C ARG A 209 -4.36 -16.94 3.93
N HIS A 210 -4.08 -17.76 2.92
CA HIS A 210 -3.33 -17.34 1.73
C HIS A 210 -4.13 -16.36 0.88
N ARG A 211 -5.44 -16.61 0.69
CA ARG A 211 -6.31 -15.69 -0.06
C ARG A 211 -6.48 -14.34 0.64
N ALA A 212 -6.57 -14.36 1.97
CA ALA A 212 -6.57 -13.16 2.80
C ALA A 212 -5.24 -12.38 2.68
N ALA A 213 -4.10 -13.08 2.73
CA ALA A 213 -2.78 -12.48 2.53
C ALA A 213 -2.64 -11.81 1.16
N VAL A 214 -3.07 -12.48 0.08
CA VAL A 214 -3.09 -11.88 -1.26
C VAL A 214 -4.00 -10.65 -1.28
N GLY A 215 -5.21 -10.74 -0.71
CA GLY A 215 -6.17 -9.64 -0.70
C GLY A 215 -5.68 -8.39 0.03
N ILE A 216 -4.98 -8.55 1.16
CA ILE A 216 -4.46 -7.40 1.91
C ILE A 216 -3.25 -6.75 1.22
N THR A 217 -2.32 -7.57 0.72
CA THR A 217 -1.08 -7.08 0.07
C THR A 217 -1.32 -6.54 -1.35
N GLU A 218 -2.50 -6.76 -1.92
CA GLU A 218 -2.92 -6.14 -3.17
C GLU A 218 -3.51 -4.74 -2.94
N LYS A 219 -4.25 -4.57 -1.84
CA LYS A 219 -4.92 -3.30 -1.50
C LYS A 219 -3.99 -2.31 -0.80
N THR A 220 -2.95 -2.82 -0.16
CA THR A 220 -1.99 -2.06 0.65
C THR A 220 -0.56 -2.45 0.30
N ASP A 221 0.41 -1.66 0.75
CA ASP A 221 1.84 -2.00 0.62
C ASP A 221 2.33 -2.96 1.72
N ALA A 222 1.42 -3.47 2.56
CA ALA A 222 1.76 -4.39 3.63
C ALA A 222 2.40 -5.68 3.08
N LEU A 223 3.20 -6.32 3.92
CA LEU A 223 3.78 -7.62 3.62
C LEU A 223 3.00 -8.69 4.40
N ALA A 224 2.89 -9.89 3.86
CA ALA A 224 2.22 -10.99 4.55
C ALA A 224 3.08 -12.24 4.57
N VAL A 225 3.22 -12.84 5.76
CA VAL A 225 3.85 -14.14 5.97
C VAL A 225 2.77 -15.11 6.43
N VAL A 226 2.65 -16.24 5.72
CA VAL A 226 1.63 -17.25 5.98
C VAL A 226 2.30 -18.58 6.25
N VAL A 227 1.86 -19.29 7.28
CA VAL A 227 2.22 -20.69 7.53
C VAL A 227 1.00 -21.55 7.22
N SER A 228 1.17 -22.52 6.33
CA SER A 228 0.10 -23.44 5.95
C SER A 228 -0.18 -24.45 7.06
N GLU A 229 -1.45 -24.56 7.47
CA GLU A 229 -1.88 -25.58 8.44
C GLU A 229 -1.93 -27.00 7.85
N GLU A 230 -1.97 -27.14 6.53
CA GLU A 230 -2.00 -28.43 5.84
C GLU A 230 -0.59 -28.98 5.60
N THR A 231 0.28 -28.11 5.06
CA THR A 231 1.61 -28.50 4.59
C THR A 231 2.73 -28.07 5.53
N GLY A 232 2.50 -27.11 6.41
CA GLY A 232 3.56 -26.46 7.21
C GLY A 232 4.45 -25.49 6.41
N GLN A 233 4.17 -25.32 5.11
CA GLN A 233 4.96 -24.45 4.24
C GLN A 233 4.78 -22.97 4.62
N ILE A 234 5.89 -22.26 4.70
CA ILE A 234 5.93 -20.80 4.85
C ILE A 234 5.80 -20.17 3.47
N SER A 235 4.91 -19.20 3.32
CA SER A 235 4.72 -18.41 2.12
C SER A 235 4.91 -16.93 2.43
N TYR A 236 5.63 -16.24 1.55
CA TYR A 236 5.79 -14.80 1.60
C TYR A 236 5.00 -14.15 0.47
N ILE A 237 4.15 -13.19 0.79
CA ILE A 237 3.28 -12.53 -0.17
C ILE A 237 3.50 -11.02 -0.10
N LYS A 238 3.67 -10.40 -1.27
CA LYS A 238 3.89 -8.97 -1.46
C LYS A 238 3.21 -8.52 -2.74
N ASN A 239 2.57 -7.35 -2.73
CA ASN A 239 1.88 -6.80 -3.91
C ASN A 239 0.86 -7.80 -4.52
N GLY A 240 0.23 -8.63 -3.69
CA GLY A 240 -0.71 -9.66 -4.12
C GLY A 240 -0.08 -10.87 -4.86
N GLU A 241 1.24 -11.05 -4.81
CA GLU A 241 1.96 -12.16 -5.44
C GLU A 241 2.81 -12.94 -4.45
N PHE A 242 2.98 -14.24 -4.72
CA PHE A 242 3.85 -15.12 -3.94
C PHE A 242 5.31 -14.87 -4.33
N VAL A 243 6.13 -14.51 -3.35
CA VAL A 243 7.56 -14.30 -3.53
C VAL A 243 8.29 -15.61 -3.26
N MET A 244 9.13 -16.02 -4.22
CA MET A 244 9.92 -17.23 -4.10
C MET A 244 11.22 -16.94 -3.34
N PHE A 245 11.57 -17.84 -2.41
CA PHE A 245 12.82 -17.83 -1.66
C PHE A 245 13.30 -19.29 -1.51
N LYS A 246 14.60 -19.49 -1.35
CA LYS A 246 15.23 -20.82 -1.25
C LYS A 246 15.22 -21.34 0.17
N ASP A 247 15.51 -20.48 1.14
CA ASP A 247 15.61 -20.84 2.55
C ASP A 247 15.12 -19.72 3.48
N THR A 248 15.11 -20.00 4.78
CA THR A 248 14.63 -19.06 5.79
C THR A 248 15.57 -17.88 6.01
N ILE A 249 16.83 -17.98 5.58
CA ILE A 249 17.82 -16.90 5.65
C ILE A 249 17.49 -15.87 4.56
N GLU A 250 17.30 -16.34 3.32
CA GLU A 250 16.87 -15.49 2.21
C GLU A 250 15.52 -14.84 2.50
N LEU A 251 14.57 -15.57 3.10
CA LEU A 251 13.29 -14.99 3.53
C LEU A 251 13.49 -13.85 4.56
N ALA A 252 14.38 -14.01 5.53
CA ALA A 252 14.66 -12.99 6.52
C ALA A 252 15.28 -11.74 5.88
N GLU A 253 16.20 -11.91 4.94
CA GLU A 253 16.82 -10.81 4.19
C GLU A 253 15.80 -10.05 3.34
N LEU A 254 14.93 -10.77 2.61
CA LEU A 254 13.86 -10.19 1.80
C LEU A 254 12.90 -9.34 2.65
N ILE A 255 12.51 -9.85 3.83
CA ILE A 255 11.62 -9.09 4.73
C ILE A 255 12.35 -7.87 5.30
N LYS A 256 13.63 -7.98 5.66
CA LYS A 256 14.44 -6.85 6.15
C LYS A 256 14.59 -5.75 5.10
N GLU A 257 14.87 -6.12 3.86
CA GLU A 257 14.95 -5.19 2.72
C GLU A 257 13.61 -4.53 2.45
N ASP A 258 12.52 -5.31 2.47
CA ASP A 258 11.19 -4.79 2.19
C ASP A 258 10.65 -3.90 3.32
N LEU A 259 11.09 -4.07 4.57
CA LEU A 259 10.69 -3.22 5.68
C LEU A 259 11.51 -1.93 5.82
N ALA A 260 12.64 -1.82 5.13
CA ALA A 260 13.47 -0.61 5.11
C ALA A 260 12.82 0.54 4.31
#